data_AF-U4QC14-F1
#
_entry.id   AF-U4QC14-F1
#
_cell.length_a   1.000
_cell.length_b   1.000
_cell.length_c   1.000
_cell.angle_alpha   90.00
_cell.angle_beta   90.00
_cell.angle_gamma   90.00
#
_symmetry.space_group_name_H-M   'P 1'
#
loop_
_entity.id
_entity.type
_entity.pdbx_description
1 polymer ?
#
loop_
_entity_poly.entity_id
_entity_poly.type
_entity_poly.pdbx_seq_one_letter_code
_entity_poly.pdbx_strand_id
1 'polypeptide(L)'
;MSGLTKEDIGYENGVLGGVVSALKVFAAPDDKVLLHSPTYMGFTNAVLSNGYQIVHSPLIKDENGTWCMDYEDMDKKIKENQIHVAIFCNPHNPTGRVWTKEKITKAMEGYERNNVWVISDEIWSDLMMNDHHYTPTQSVSEWAKQHTAAFYAPSKTFNIAGLIGSYSVIYNKPIRERI
;
A
#
# COMPACT_ATOMS: atom_id res chain seq x y z
N MET A 1 17.90 1.97 2.73
CA MET A 1 17.41 0.62 3.06
C MET A 1 18.57 -0.18 3.62
N SER A 2 18.68 -0.33 4.94
CA SER A 2 19.66 -1.25 5.54
C SER A 2 19.02 -2.62 5.71
N GLY A 3 19.73 -3.68 5.30
CA GLY A 3 19.32 -5.06 5.53
C GLY A 3 18.22 -5.61 4.62
N LEU A 4 18.13 -5.14 3.36
CA LEU A 4 17.41 -5.87 2.31
C LEU A 4 18.32 -6.98 1.78
N THR A 5 17.82 -8.21 1.72
CA THR A 5 18.53 -9.34 1.12
C THR A 5 17.79 -9.85 -0.12
N LYS A 6 18.45 -10.73 -0.89
CA LYS A 6 17.84 -11.36 -2.07
C LYS A 6 16.57 -12.13 -1.70
N GLU A 7 16.57 -12.78 -0.54
CA GLU A 7 15.45 -13.58 -0.05
C GLU A 7 14.22 -12.74 0.24
N ASP A 8 14.37 -11.44 0.52
CA ASP A 8 13.24 -10.52 0.77
C ASP A 8 12.52 -10.11 -0.52
N ILE A 9 13.07 -10.45 -1.70
CA ILE A 9 12.55 -10.03 -3.00
C ILE A 9 11.87 -11.22 -3.68
N GLY A 10 10.55 -11.11 -3.90
CA GLY A 10 9.74 -12.09 -4.62
C GLY A 10 9.41 -11.61 -6.04
N TYR A 11 9.21 -12.54 -6.98
CA TYR A 11 8.67 -12.22 -8.30
C TYR A 11 7.15 -12.30 -8.30
N GLU A 12 6.49 -11.38 -9.01
CA GLU A 12 5.05 -11.33 -9.17
C GLU A 12 4.68 -11.07 -10.63
N ASN A 13 3.62 -11.72 -11.13
CA ASN A 13 3.16 -11.54 -12.53
C ASN A 13 2.55 -10.13 -12.78
N GLY A 14 2.30 -9.36 -11.74
CA GLY A 14 1.86 -7.96 -11.82
C GLY A 14 1.53 -7.44 -10.44
N VAL A 15 1.63 -6.11 -10.23
CA VAL A 15 1.40 -5.51 -8.91
C VAL A 15 -0.02 -5.80 -8.39
N LEU A 16 -1.05 -5.71 -9.23
CA LEU A 16 -2.41 -6.09 -8.82
C LEU A 16 -2.54 -7.58 -8.49
N GLY A 17 -1.75 -8.44 -9.14
CA GLY A 17 -1.68 -9.86 -8.79
C GLY A 17 -1.10 -10.03 -7.37
N GLY A 18 0.01 -9.36 -7.09
CA GLY A 18 0.64 -9.34 -5.77
C GLY A 18 -0.27 -8.77 -4.68
N VAL A 19 -1.00 -7.69 -4.96
CA VAL A 19 -2.04 -7.13 -4.06
C VAL A 19 -3.08 -8.19 -3.71
N VAL A 20 -3.59 -8.93 -4.71
CA VAL A 20 -4.58 -10.00 -4.47
C VAL A 20 -3.96 -11.18 -3.71
N SER A 21 -2.71 -11.57 -4.01
CA SER A 21 -1.99 -12.60 -3.26
C SER A 21 -1.84 -12.22 -1.78
N ALA A 22 -1.44 -10.98 -1.49
CA ALA A 22 -1.35 -10.46 -0.14
C ALA A 22 -2.71 -10.39 0.57
N LEU A 23 -3.78 -9.98 -0.13
CA LEU A 23 -5.14 -10.00 0.44
C LEU A 23 -5.54 -11.40 0.90
N LYS A 24 -5.25 -12.45 0.10
CA LYS A 24 -5.56 -13.85 0.48
C LYS A 24 -4.80 -14.32 1.73
N VAL A 25 -3.68 -13.68 2.06
CA VAL A 25 -2.88 -14.00 3.25
C VAL A 25 -3.39 -13.25 4.47
N PHE A 26 -3.82 -12.00 4.28
CA PHE A 26 -4.21 -11.10 5.36
C PHE A 26 -5.70 -11.07 5.68
N ALA A 27 -6.57 -11.48 4.77
CA ALA A 27 -8.01 -11.36 4.88
C ALA A 27 -8.76 -12.64 4.48
N ALA A 28 -9.95 -12.81 5.03
CA ALA A 28 -10.95 -13.79 4.64
C ALA A 28 -11.99 -13.18 3.68
N PRO A 29 -12.77 -14.00 2.96
CA PRO A 29 -13.93 -13.50 2.21
C PRO A 29 -14.84 -12.63 3.09
N ASP A 30 -15.42 -11.61 2.47
CA ASP A 30 -16.26 -10.55 3.08
C ASP A 30 -15.54 -9.57 4.03
N ASP A 31 -14.25 -9.77 4.31
CA ASP A 31 -13.50 -8.80 5.11
C ASP A 31 -13.39 -7.45 4.41
N LYS A 32 -13.32 -6.40 5.24
CA LYS A 32 -13.24 -5.02 4.81
C LYS A 32 -11.79 -4.58 4.69
N VAL A 33 -11.45 -4.03 3.54
CA VAL A 33 -10.14 -3.47 3.22
C VAL A 33 -10.22 -1.95 3.25
N LEU A 34 -9.32 -1.30 4.00
CA LEU A 34 -9.23 0.16 3.98
C LEU A 34 -8.52 0.63 2.71
N LEU A 35 -9.13 1.60 2.00
CA LEU A 35 -8.52 2.29 0.86
C LEU A 35 -8.73 3.80 0.95
N HIS A 36 -7.73 4.58 0.56
CA HIS A 36 -7.93 6.01 0.33
C HIS A 36 -8.83 6.25 -0.88
N SER A 37 -9.67 7.30 -0.82
CA SER A 37 -10.44 7.79 -1.98
C SER A 37 -10.09 9.24 -2.31
N PRO A 38 -10.04 9.66 -3.59
CA PRO A 38 -10.26 8.85 -4.79
C PRO A 38 -9.20 7.76 -4.95
N THR A 39 -9.56 6.60 -5.50
CA THR A 39 -8.68 5.44 -5.58
C THR A 39 -8.43 5.01 -7.02
N TYR A 40 -7.36 4.24 -7.27
CA TYR A 40 -7.15 3.61 -8.56
C TYR A 40 -8.20 2.51 -8.79
N MET A 41 -8.93 2.61 -9.91
CA MET A 41 -9.98 1.64 -10.29
C MET A 41 -9.51 0.18 -10.30
N GLY A 42 -8.22 -0.07 -10.57
CA GLY A 42 -7.65 -1.40 -10.50
C GLY A 42 -7.78 -2.04 -9.10
N PHE A 43 -7.64 -1.26 -8.02
CA PHE A 43 -7.89 -1.76 -6.67
C PHE A 43 -9.35 -2.07 -6.45
N THR A 44 -10.26 -1.18 -6.87
CA THR A 44 -11.70 -1.41 -6.73
C THR A 44 -12.11 -2.74 -7.36
N ASN A 45 -11.66 -3.00 -8.59
CA ASN A 45 -11.95 -4.23 -9.28
C ASN A 45 -11.29 -5.44 -8.60
N ALA A 46 -10.01 -5.33 -8.22
CA ALA A 46 -9.26 -6.42 -7.58
C ALA A 46 -9.89 -6.85 -6.25
N VAL A 47 -10.28 -5.90 -5.39
CA VAL A 47 -10.87 -6.17 -4.08
C VAL A 47 -12.25 -6.80 -4.23
N LEU A 48 -13.15 -6.16 -4.99
CA LEU A 48 -14.53 -6.63 -5.11
C LEU A 48 -14.64 -7.97 -5.86
N SER A 49 -13.86 -8.17 -6.93
CA SER A 49 -13.90 -9.44 -7.69
C SER A 49 -13.34 -10.64 -6.93
N ASN A 50 -12.56 -10.41 -5.87
CA ASN A 50 -12.03 -11.47 -5.00
C ASN A 50 -12.86 -11.67 -3.72
N GLY A 51 -14.04 -11.06 -3.63
CA GLY A 51 -15.00 -11.30 -2.54
C GLY A 51 -14.73 -10.52 -1.26
N TYR A 52 -13.96 -9.43 -1.33
CA TYR A 52 -13.73 -8.53 -0.19
C TYR A 52 -14.59 -7.27 -0.31
N GLN A 53 -14.74 -6.54 0.79
CA GLN A 53 -15.44 -5.27 0.85
C GLN A 53 -14.46 -4.10 0.94
N ILE A 54 -14.85 -2.93 0.44
CA ILE A 54 -14.04 -1.71 0.51
C ILE A 54 -14.64 -0.77 1.54
N VAL A 55 -13.78 -0.27 2.43
CA VAL A 55 -14.09 0.89 3.28
C VAL A 55 -13.17 2.03 2.86
N HIS A 56 -13.77 3.08 2.32
CA HIS A 56 -13.00 4.24 1.87
C HIS A 56 -12.73 5.22 3.01
N SER A 57 -11.48 5.65 3.14
CA SER A 57 -11.09 6.86 3.87
C SER A 57 -10.80 8.00 2.86
N PRO A 58 -11.71 8.97 2.70
CA PRO A 58 -11.50 10.10 1.78
C PRO A 58 -10.26 10.89 2.15
N LEU A 59 -9.41 11.14 1.16
CA LEU A 59 -8.38 12.16 1.28
C LEU A 59 -9.06 13.52 1.39
N ILE A 60 -8.48 14.38 2.20
CA ILE A 60 -8.93 15.76 2.41
C ILE A 60 -7.92 16.71 1.76
N LYS A 61 -8.35 17.92 1.44
CA LYS A 61 -7.44 18.97 0.99
C LYS A 61 -7.09 19.88 2.16
N ASP A 62 -5.81 20.19 2.32
CA ASP A 62 -5.38 21.24 3.23
C ASP A 62 -5.73 22.65 2.69
N GLU A 63 -5.37 23.68 3.45
CA GLU A 63 -5.56 25.09 3.09
C GLU A 63 -4.89 25.49 1.76
N ASN A 64 -3.87 24.76 1.33
CA ASN A 64 -3.18 24.96 0.06
C ASN A 64 -3.77 24.11 -1.08
N GLY A 65 -4.88 23.40 -0.83
CA GLY A 65 -5.52 22.52 -1.80
C GLY A 65 -4.80 21.19 -2.02
N THR A 66 -3.82 20.86 -1.17
CA THR A 66 -3.02 19.63 -1.30
C THR A 66 -3.72 18.46 -0.63
N TRP A 67 -3.79 17.33 -1.34
CA TRP A 67 -4.37 16.09 -0.79
C TRP A 67 -3.54 15.54 0.38
N CYS A 68 -4.25 15.25 1.47
CA CYS A 68 -3.74 14.77 2.75
C CYS A 68 -4.62 13.62 3.26
N MET A 69 -4.00 12.73 4.04
CA MET A 69 -4.71 11.67 4.74
C MET A 69 -5.47 12.25 5.93
N ASP A 70 -6.68 11.77 6.17
CA ASP A 70 -7.44 12.06 7.39
C ASP A 70 -7.20 10.91 8.38
N TYR A 71 -6.22 11.09 9.27
CA TYR A 71 -5.79 10.05 10.20
C TYR A 71 -6.86 9.69 11.24
N GLU A 72 -7.71 10.64 11.60
CA GLU A 72 -8.82 10.42 12.54
C GLU A 72 -9.92 9.58 11.88
N ASP A 73 -10.28 9.91 10.64
CA ASP A 73 -11.22 9.11 9.83
C ASP A 73 -10.70 7.69 9.60
N MET A 74 -9.41 7.53 9.29
CA MET A 74 -8.77 6.21 9.17
C MET A 74 -8.94 5.40 10.45
N ASP A 75 -8.52 5.93 11.60
CA ASP A 75 -8.59 5.23 12.90
C ASP A 75 -10.03 4.88 13.28
N LYS A 76 -10.96 5.83 13.11
CA LYS A 76 -12.39 5.60 13.33
C LYS A 76 -12.93 4.46 12.47
N LYS A 77 -12.68 4.49 11.16
CA LYS A 77 -13.19 3.49 10.22
C LYS A 77 -12.58 2.13 10.47
N ILE A 78 -11.29 2.07 10.79
CA ILE A 78 -10.63 0.82 11.15
C ILE A 78 -11.35 0.15 12.33
N LYS A 79 -11.63 0.92 13.39
CA LYS A 79 -12.30 0.42 14.60
C LYS A 79 -13.76 0.03 14.35
N GLU A 80 -14.54 0.91 13.75
CA GLU A 80 -15.98 0.68 13.50
C GLU A 80 -16.23 -0.52 12.58
N ASN A 81 -15.29 -0.78 11.65
CA ASN A 81 -15.43 -1.84 10.66
C ASN A 81 -14.59 -3.08 10.95
N GLN A 82 -13.82 -3.09 12.04
CA GLN A 82 -12.92 -4.19 12.41
C GLN A 82 -11.92 -4.53 11.29
N ILE A 83 -11.39 -3.49 10.64
CA ILE A 83 -10.45 -3.65 9.52
C ILE A 83 -9.10 -4.10 10.07
N HIS A 84 -8.49 -5.10 9.43
CA HIS A 84 -7.15 -5.59 9.74
C HIS A 84 -6.22 -5.61 8.52
N VAL A 85 -6.66 -5.08 7.37
CA VAL A 85 -5.83 -4.91 6.17
C VAL A 85 -6.14 -3.59 5.45
N ALA A 86 -5.10 -2.90 4.99
CA ALA A 86 -5.20 -1.68 4.18
C ALA A 86 -4.39 -1.82 2.89
N ILE A 87 -4.91 -1.28 1.79
CA ILE A 87 -4.12 -1.05 0.57
C ILE A 87 -3.65 0.40 0.58
N PHE A 88 -2.34 0.59 0.58
CA PHE A 88 -1.68 1.89 0.63
C PHE A 88 -0.98 2.17 -0.71
N CYS A 89 -1.35 3.23 -1.41
CA CYS A 89 -0.75 3.58 -2.69
C CYS A 89 0.27 4.71 -2.49
N ASN A 90 1.54 4.42 -2.78
CA ASN A 90 2.66 5.32 -2.52
C ASN A 90 3.74 5.25 -3.62
N PRO A 91 3.87 6.25 -4.51
CA PRO A 91 3.02 7.43 -4.66
C PRO A 91 1.56 7.14 -4.99
N HIS A 92 0.68 8.04 -4.56
CA HIS A 92 -0.76 7.85 -4.64
C HIS A 92 -1.35 8.22 -6.01
N ASN A 93 -1.86 7.20 -6.70
CA ASN A 93 -2.71 7.34 -7.89
C ASN A 93 -4.19 7.39 -7.45
N PRO A 94 -5.01 8.37 -7.88
CA PRO A 94 -4.79 9.31 -8.99
C PRO A 94 -4.35 10.72 -8.59
N THR A 95 -4.15 10.99 -7.31
CA THR A 95 -3.90 12.36 -6.84
C THR A 95 -2.49 12.87 -7.14
N GLY A 96 -1.56 11.99 -7.55
CA GLY A 96 -0.16 12.32 -7.77
C GLY A 96 0.60 12.64 -6.48
N ARG A 97 0.10 12.21 -5.32
CA ARG A 97 0.74 12.57 -4.04
C ARG A 97 1.95 11.67 -3.80
N VAL A 98 3.09 12.31 -3.57
CA VAL A 98 4.25 11.68 -2.95
C VAL A 98 4.18 11.94 -1.45
N TRP A 99 3.97 10.88 -0.66
CA TRP A 99 3.87 11.01 0.79
C TRP A 99 5.25 11.25 1.38
N THR A 100 5.36 12.30 2.20
CA THR A 100 6.57 12.55 2.99
C THR A 100 6.75 11.45 4.04
N LYS A 101 7.99 11.16 4.45
CA LYS A 101 8.29 10.23 5.55
C LYS A 101 7.39 10.42 6.78
N GLU A 102 7.21 11.65 7.24
CA GLU A 102 6.35 11.97 8.40
C GLU A 102 4.89 11.54 8.20
N LYS A 103 4.33 11.84 7.02
CA LYS A 103 2.94 11.46 6.68
C LYS A 103 2.76 9.94 6.62
N ILE A 104 3.76 9.21 6.11
CA ILE A 104 3.77 7.74 6.10
C ILE A 104 3.91 7.20 7.53
N THR A 105 4.82 7.76 8.34
CA THR A 105 4.98 7.39 9.76
C THR A 105 3.66 7.49 10.51
N LYS A 106 2.95 8.63 10.39
CA LYS A 106 1.64 8.82 11.03
C LYS A 106 0.59 7.80 10.60
N ALA A 107 0.57 7.42 9.32
CA ALA A 107 -0.31 6.36 8.83
C ALA A 107 0.06 5.00 9.45
N MET A 108 1.34 4.65 9.44
CA MET A 108 1.83 3.39 10.01
C MET A 108 1.61 3.29 11.52
N GLU A 109 1.74 4.39 12.27
CA GLU A 109 1.38 4.42 13.70
C GLU A 109 -0.12 4.14 13.92
N GLY A 110 -0.99 4.63 13.03
CA GLY A 110 -2.42 4.31 13.05
C GLY A 110 -2.68 2.84 12.77
N TYR A 111 -1.99 2.26 11.79
CA TYR A 111 -2.08 0.83 11.49
C TYR A 111 -1.52 -0.02 12.63
N GLU A 112 -0.42 0.38 13.25
CA GLU A 112 0.20 -0.30 14.40
C GLU A 112 -0.73 -0.38 15.60
N ARG A 113 -1.33 0.75 15.99
CA ARG A 113 -2.28 0.80 17.12
C ARG A 113 -3.49 -0.12 16.93
N ASN A 114 -3.85 -0.40 15.67
CA ASN A 114 -5.02 -1.20 15.31
C ASN A 114 -4.65 -2.59 14.74
N ASN A 115 -3.36 -2.95 14.74
CA ASN A 115 -2.84 -4.21 14.19
C ASN A 115 -3.28 -4.49 12.74
N VAL A 116 -3.18 -3.48 11.87
CA VAL A 116 -3.58 -3.54 10.45
C VAL A 116 -2.38 -3.88 9.58
N TRP A 117 -2.48 -4.95 8.79
CA TRP A 117 -1.49 -5.26 7.74
C TRP A 117 -1.57 -4.28 6.58
N VAL A 118 -0.42 -3.93 6.00
CA VAL A 118 -0.35 -2.97 4.89
C VAL A 118 0.09 -3.66 3.61
N ILE A 119 -0.71 -3.51 2.56
CA ILE A 119 -0.34 -3.87 1.19
C ILE A 119 0.04 -2.57 0.49
N SER A 120 1.34 -2.34 0.30
CA SER A 120 1.85 -1.09 -0.26
C SER A 120 2.08 -1.24 -1.77
N ASP A 121 1.26 -0.57 -2.59
CA ASP A 121 1.51 -0.44 -4.02
C ASP A 121 2.45 0.75 -4.25
N GLU A 122 3.70 0.44 -4.59
CA GLU A 122 4.77 1.42 -4.82
C GLU A 122 5.25 1.40 -6.28
N ILE A 123 4.37 1.01 -7.22
CA ILE A 123 4.68 0.93 -8.66
C ILE A 123 5.11 2.26 -9.30
N TRP A 124 4.80 3.38 -8.66
CA TRP A 124 5.16 4.73 -9.13
C TRP A 124 6.43 5.28 -8.48
N SER A 125 7.17 4.48 -7.69
CA SER A 125 8.30 4.92 -6.85
C SER A 125 9.41 5.66 -7.61
N ASP A 126 9.61 5.32 -8.89
CA ASP A 126 10.68 5.89 -9.71
C ASP A 126 10.27 7.18 -10.44
N LEU A 127 8.99 7.54 -10.42
CA LEU A 127 8.41 8.64 -11.20
C LEU A 127 8.19 9.89 -10.34
N MET A 128 9.28 10.41 -9.77
CA MET A 128 9.24 11.65 -8.99
C MET A 128 9.36 12.87 -9.90
N MET A 129 8.51 13.87 -9.67
CA MET A 129 8.59 15.17 -10.34
C MET A 129 9.10 16.23 -9.39
N ASN A 130 9.91 17.16 -9.93
CA ASN A 130 10.53 18.25 -9.18
C ASN A 130 11.38 17.70 -8.02
N ASP A 131 11.40 18.41 -6.88
CA ASP A 131 12.20 18.06 -5.71
C ASP A 131 11.50 17.09 -4.74
N HIS A 132 10.51 16.31 -5.23
CA HIS A 132 9.86 15.30 -4.39
C HIS A 132 10.75 14.06 -4.23
N HIS A 133 10.81 13.55 -3.01
CA HIS A 133 11.55 12.33 -2.69
C HIS A 133 10.60 11.21 -2.28
N TYR A 134 10.70 10.10 -3.00
CA TYR A 134 10.04 8.86 -2.63
C TYR A 134 10.60 8.32 -1.30
N THR A 135 9.69 7.89 -0.42
CA THR A 135 10.03 7.18 0.83
C THR A 135 9.30 5.84 0.82
N PRO A 136 10.00 4.70 0.84
CA PRO A 136 9.37 3.39 0.92
C PRO A 136 8.56 3.25 2.20
N THR A 137 7.35 2.71 2.11
CA THR A 137 6.44 2.58 3.26
C THR A 137 7.08 1.79 4.41
N GLN A 138 7.77 0.70 4.08
CA GLN A 138 8.49 -0.16 5.03
C GLN A 138 9.67 0.50 5.76
N SER A 139 10.14 1.66 5.30
CA SER A 139 11.37 2.28 5.81
C SER A 139 11.16 3.19 7.03
N VAL A 140 9.90 3.45 7.43
CA VAL A 140 9.59 4.48 8.41
C VAL A 140 9.69 4.02 9.87
N SER A 141 9.55 2.72 10.13
CA SER A 141 9.70 2.09 11.44
C SER A 141 9.99 0.59 11.31
N GLU A 142 10.51 -0.05 12.37
CA GLU A 142 10.68 -1.51 12.37
C GLU A 142 9.34 -2.24 12.31
N TRP A 143 8.30 -1.68 12.95
CA TRP A 143 6.95 -2.23 12.85
C TRP A 143 6.45 -2.22 11.40
N ALA A 144 6.59 -1.08 10.71
CA ALA A 144 6.21 -0.94 9.30
C ALA A 144 6.98 -1.93 8.40
N LYS A 145 8.27 -2.12 8.66
CA LYS A 145 9.12 -3.08 7.95
C LYS A 145 8.58 -4.52 8.04
N GLN A 146 8.08 -4.93 9.21
CA GLN A 146 7.58 -6.27 9.46
C GLN A 146 6.08 -6.46 9.14
N HIS A 147 5.32 -5.39 8.95
CA HIS A 147 3.85 -5.40 8.76
C HIS A 147 3.38 -4.89 7.39
N THR A 148 4.30 -4.81 6.42
CA THR A 148 3.97 -4.37 5.06
C THR A 148 4.43 -5.40 4.04
N ALA A 149 3.58 -5.71 3.07
CA ALA A 149 3.97 -6.32 1.81
C ALA A 149 3.99 -5.23 0.73
N ALA A 150 5.17 -4.87 0.23
CA ALA A 150 5.34 -3.79 -0.74
C ALA A 150 5.55 -4.36 -2.15
N PHE A 151 4.89 -3.77 -3.14
CA PHE A 151 4.90 -4.24 -4.53
C PHE A 151 5.36 -3.15 -5.48
N TYR A 152 6.19 -3.55 -6.44
CA TYR A 152 6.89 -2.66 -7.35
C TYR A 152 6.88 -3.24 -8.76
N ALA A 153 7.03 -2.40 -9.78
CA ALA A 153 7.31 -2.89 -11.12
C ALA A 153 8.02 -1.84 -11.98
N PRO A 154 8.89 -2.27 -12.92
CA PRO A 154 9.48 -1.37 -13.91
C PRO A 154 8.46 -0.90 -14.97
N SER A 155 7.24 -1.46 -14.97
CA SER A 155 6.25 -1.28 -16.03
C SER A 155 5.83 0.18 -16.25
N LYS A 156 5.65 0.95 -15.18
CA LYS A 156 5.29 2.37 -15.27
C LYS A 156 6.51 3.23 -15.55
N THR A 157 7.64 2.93 -14.91
CA THR A 157 8.91 3.63 -15.09
C THR A 157 9.39 3.61 -16.55
N PHE A 158 9.31 2.45 -17.21
CA PHE A 158 9.89 2.25 -18.55
C PHE A 158 8.86 2.02 -19.65
N ASN A 159 7.56 2.21 -19.37
CA ASN A 159 6.47 1.99 -20.34
C ASN A 159 6.46 0.57 -20.95
N ILE A 160 6.69 -0.45 -20.12
CA ILE A 160 6.79 -1.86 -20.52
C ILE A 160 5.72 -2.74 -19.86
N ALA A 161 4.51 -2.20 -19.63
CA ALA A 161 3.44 -2.94 -18.98
C ALA A 161 3.04 -4.25 -19.70
N GLY A 162 3.26 -4.34 -21.01
CA GLY A 162 3.04 -5.57 -21.79
C GLY A 162 4.06 -6.69 -21.53
N LEU A 163 5.19 -6.42 -20.86
CA LEU A 163 6.21 -7.44 -20.56
C LEU A 163 5.89 -8.30 -19.33
N ILE A 164 4.82 -7.99 -18.58
CA ILE A 164 4.30 -8.77 -17.45
C ILE A 164 5.40 -9.14 -16.45
N GLY A 165 5.61 -8.26 -15.47
CA GLY A 165 6.57 -8.50 -14.41
C GLY A 165 6.53 -7.41 -13.35
N SER A 166 6.60 -7.86 -12.11
CA SER A 166 6.67 -7.05 -10.91
C SER A 166 7.46 -7.82 -9.85
N TYR A 167 7.76 -7.17 -8.74
CA TYR A 167 8.41 -7.79 -7.61
C TYR A 167 7.81 -7.29 -6.31
N SER A 168 7.86 -8.15 -5.30
CA SER A 168 7.53 -7.81 -3.93
C SER A 168 8.79 -7.60 -3.11
N VAL A 169 8.69 -6.77 -2.07
CA VAL A 169 9.68 -6.66 -1.00
C VAL A 169 8.96 -6.95 0.31
N ILE A 170 9.30 -8.08 0.93
CA ILE A 170 8.65 -8.56 2.16
C ILE A 170 9.73 -9.08 3.11
N TYR A 171 9.98 -8.31 4.18
CA TYR A 171 10.98 -8.65 5.20
C TYR A 171 10.50 -9.74 6.17
N ASN A 172 9.19 -9.80 6.42
CA ASN A 172 8.61 -10.77 7.32
C ASN A 172 8.59 -12.16 6.65
N LYS A 173 9.51 -13.04 7.06
CA LYS A 173 9.70 -14.35 6.46
C LYS A 173 8.42 -15.21 6.42
N PRO A 174 7.67 -15.42 7.54
CA PRO A 174 6.40 -16.16 7.50
C PRO A 174 5.37 -15.59 6.52
N ILE A 175 5.29 -14.27 6.38
CA ILE A 175 4.36 -13.65 5.43
C ILE A 175 4.86 -13.83 4.00
N ARG A 176 6.15 -13.61 3.76
CA ARG A 176 6.77 -13.83 2.45
C ARG A 176 6.59 -15.25 1.94
N GLU A 177 6.66 -16.26 2.81
CA GLU A 177 6.48 -17.66 2.40
C GLU A 177 5.02 -18.02 2.09
N ARG A 178 4.06 -17.15 2.44
CA ARG A 178 2.62 -17.34 2.20
C ARG A 178 2.08 -16.55 1.00
N ILE A 179 2.80 -15.50 0.60
CA ILE A 179 2.49 -14.67 -0.59
C ILE A 179 3.22 -15.29 -1.78
#